data_AF-A0A7V4XVK5-F1
#
_entry.id   AF-A0A7V4XVK5-F1
#
_cell.length_a   1.000
_cell.length_b   1.000
_cell.length_c   1.000
_cell.angle_alpha   90.00
_cell.angle_beta   90.00
_cell.angle_gamma   90.00
#
_symmetry.space_group_name_H-M   'P 1'
#
loop_
_entity.id
_entity.type
_entity.pdbx_description
1 polymer ?
#
loop_
_entity_poly.entity_id
_entity_poly.type
_entity_poly.pdbx_seq_one_letter_code
_entity_poly.pdbx_strand_id
1 'polypeptide(L)'
;MTCEQAQQSISLAVYGELPDEERHLLTQHLVACEACREEYEAVDGLRKAMLLHPLEEPSANLMARARLGLEEALDAVPEDHWWVRAGRRIRLDAVRLGSVPVMASALLVAGLAAGGYGGYRLGVHKLRQEQARMILRSLPIQTVKSVPAAAQVTDASETEDARGIDPARAQIANVSQILHNPNSDEVEVRFNRLVPESVEGSINDPDIRRLLLLGVESPQNPMVRDDSVDLLARQCEMGHCKEGAIRRALMEALRYDHDPGVRMNALAGLEPYVANDTQVRNAVLETLLHDADPVVRIQAMQMLTPVEADSSVRQVLETVSMEDENPRIRNVSEQLLEQEPQVQ
;
A
#
# COMPACT_ATOMS: atom_id res chain seq x y z
N MET A 1 20.21 -0.52 49.21
CA MET A 1 21.07 0.10 48.18
C MET A 1 22.43 0.44 48.76
N THR A 2 23.47 0.52 47.92
CA THR A 2 24.80 1.00 48.30
C THR A 2 24.84 2.54 48.31
N CYS A 3 25.83 3.14 48.97
CA CYS A 3 25.98 4.60 48.97
C CYS A 3 26.16 5.17 47.56
N GLU A 4 26.95 4.50 46.70
CA GLU A 4 27.16 4.92 45.30
C GLU A 4 25.84 4.96 44.50
N GLN A 5 24.98 3.95 44.69
CA GLN A 5 23.64 3.93 44.09
C GLN A 5 22.76 5.05 44.65
N ALA A 6 22.80 5.27 45.98
CA ALA A 6 22.05 6.34 46.62
C ALA A 6 22.42 7.71 46.04
N GLN A 7 23.72 7.98 45.87
CA GLN A 7 24.23 9.22 45.28
C GLN A 7 23.72 9.48 43.87
N GLN A 8 23.69 8.44 43.02
CA GLN A 8 23.16 8.55 41.67
C GLN A 8 21.65 8.85 41.67
N SER A 9 20.89 8.21 42.57
CA SER A 9 19.44 8.39 42.68
C SER A 9 19.01 9.71 43.30
N ILE A 10 19.85 10.39 44.10
CA ILE A 10 19.52 11.66 44.77
C ILE A 10 19.10 12.74 43.76
N SER A 11 19.81 12.88 42.63
CA SER A 11 19.50 13.90 41.62
C SER A 11 18.10 13.73 41.03
N LEU A 12 17.76 12.51 40.60
CA LEU A 12 16.45 12.16 40.05
C LEU A 12 15.34 12.25 41.11
N ALA A 13 15.63 11.88 42.36
CA ALA A 13 14.68 11.94 43.46
C ALA A 13 14.22 13.38 43.77
N VAL A 14 15.15 14.34 43.73
CA VAL A 14 14.88 15.76 44.04
C VAL A 14 13.94 16.40 43.00
N TYR A 15 13.98 15.93 41.74
CA TYR A 15 13.06 16.36 40.68
C TYR A 15 11.81 15.48 40.56
N GLY A 16 11.67 14.43 41.38
CA GLY A 16 10.52 13.53 41.37
C GLY A 16 10.50 12.55 40.20
N GLU A 17 11.63 12.35 39.51
CA GLU A 17 11.75 11.48 38.33
C GLU A 17 12.14 10.04 38.68
N LEU A 18 12.38 9.75 39.96
CA LEU A 18 12.78 8.42 40.41
C LEU A 18 11.54 7.48 40.53
N PRO A 19 11.61 6.22 40.05
CA PRO A 19 10.53 5.24 40.19
C PRO A 19 10.12 4.98 41.66
N ASP A 20 8.85 4.61 41.89
CA ASP A 20 8.30 4.40 43.25
C ASP A 20 9.10 3.38 44.10
N GLU A 21 9.55 2.28 43.48
CA GLU A 21 10.33 1.23 44.14
C GLU A 21 11.70 1.74 44.61
N GLU A 22 12.43 2.42 43.72
CA GLU A 22 13.75 3.00 44.02
C GLU A 22 13.67 4.14 45.02
N ARG A 23 12.59 4.94 44.99
CA ARG A 23 12.30 5.96 46.00
C ARG A 23 12.16 5.37 47.39
N HIS A 24 11.47 4.24 47.52
CA HIS A 24 11.32 3.60 48.83
C HIS A 24 12.67 3.10 49.36
N LEU A 25 13.48 2.49 48.50
CA LEU A 25 14.83 2.04 48.85
C LEU A 25 15.76 3.22 49.23
N LEU A 26 15.66 4.36 48.52
CA LEU A 26 16.42 5.57 48.83
C LEU A 26 16.01 6.15 50.17
N THR A 27 14.71 6.25 50.43
CA THR A 27 14.18 6.74 51.70
C THR A 27 14.67 5.90 52.88
N GLN A 28 14.68 4.57 52.76
CA GLN A 28 15.24 3.69 53.78
C GLN A 28 16.74 3.91 53.99
N HIS A 29 17.50 4.16 52.92
CA HIS A 29 18.93 4.41 53.00
C HIS A 29 19.26 5.75 53.68
N LEU A 30 18.51 6.82 53.38
CA LEU A 30 18.69 8.15 53.98
C LEU A 30 18.43 8.17 55.50
N VAL A 31 17.64 7.22 56.01
CA VAL A 31 17.46 7.04 57.47
C VAL A 31 18.70 6.43 58.11
N ALA A 32 19.41 5.54 57.41
CA ALA A 32 20.54 4.78 57.93
C ALA A 32 21.92 5.42 57.66
N CYS A 33 22.03 6.28 56.64
CA CYS A 33 23.30 6.87 56.20
C CYS A 33 23.26 8.41 56.30
N GLU A 34 24.04 8.95 57.23
CA GLU A 34 24.13 10.40 57.45
C GLU A 34 24.75 11.16 56.27
N ALA A 35 25.82 10.62 55.67
CA ALA A 35 26.48 11.27 54.53
C ALA A 35 25.55 11.43 53.32
N CYS A 36 24.76 10.41 52.98
CA CYS A 36 23.81 10.49 51.87
C CYS A 36 22.62 11.41 52.18
N ARG A 37 22.24 11.55 53.47
CA ARG A 37 21.22 12.50 53.91
C ARG A 37 21.68 13.94 53.72
N GLU A 38 22.90 14.26 54.11
CA GLU A 38 23.49 15.59 53.90
C GLU A 38 23.55 15.96 52.41
N GLU A 39 23.93 15.02 51.54
CA GLU A 39 23.95 15.26 50.09
C GLU A 39 22.54 15.48 49.53
N TYR A 40 21.55 14.70 49.96
CA TYR A 40 20.16 14.90 49.56
C TYR A 40 19.65 16.29 49.96
N GLU A 41 19.93 16.72 51.20
CA GLU A 41 19.56 18.04 51.70
C GLU A 41 20.28 19.17 50.94
N ALA A 42 21.54 18.98 50.55
CA ALA A 42 22.28 19.93 49.75
C ALA A 42 21.68 20.12 48.34
N VAL A 43 21.33 19.03 47.66
CA VAL A 43 20.72 19.07 46.31
C VAL A 43 19.29 19.63 46.36
N ASP A 44 18.50 19.24 47.36
CA ASP A 44 17.15 19.81 47.56
C ASP A 44 17.22 21.30 47.94
N GLY A 45 18.22 21.69 48.74
CA GLY A 45 18.49 23.09 49.07
C GLY A 45 18.82 23.92 47.83
N LEU A 46 19.66 23.41 46.93
CA LEU A 46 19.95 24.05 45.65
C LEU A 46 18.68 24.20 44.79
N ARG A 47 17.87 23.15 44.66
CA ARG A 47 16.59 23.20 43.94
C ARG A 47 15.68 24.29 44.51
N LYS A 48 15.51 24.33 45.84
CA LYS A 48 14.72 25.36 46.53
C LYS A 48 15.27 26.75 46.28
N ALA A 49 16.59 26.93 46.25
CA ALA A 49 17.22 28.21 45.94
C ALA A 49 16.97 28.63 44.48
N MET A 50 17.04 27.70 43.53
CA MET A 50 16.71 27.96 42.13
C MET A 50 15.25 28.35 41.93
N LEU A 51 14.32 27.79 42.71
CA LEU A 51 12.90 28.16 42.68
C LEU A 51 12.61 29.59 43.19
N LEU A 52 13.55 30.21 43.91
CA LEU A 52 13.42 31.61 44.35
C LEU A 52 13.73 32.60 43.22
N HIS A 53 14.37 32.16 42.13
CA HIS A 53 14.57 32.99 40.97
C HIS A 53 13.28 33.07 40.14
N PRO A 54 12.81 34.27 39.75
CA PRO A 54 11.68 34.41 38.86
C PRO A 54 11.96 33.67 37.56
N LEU A 55 11.02 32.81 37.14
CA LEU A 55 11.02 32.27 35.79
C LEU A 55 10.81 33.43 34.81
N GLU A 56 11.85 33.83 34.08
CA GLU A 56 11.71 34.75 32.96
C GLU A 56 11.01 34.01 31.82
N GLU A 57 9.75 34.37 31.57
CA GLU A 57 9.08 33.92 30.36
C GLU A 57 9.81 34.50 29.14
N PRO A 58 10.12 33.67 28.12
CA PRO A 58 10.74 34.16 26.91
C PRO A 58 9.85 35.22 26.25
N SER A 59 10.46 36.32 25.78
CA SER A 59 9.71 37.41 25.15
C SER A 59 8.83 36.91 24.01
N ALA A 60 7.67 37.54 23.83
CA ALA A 60 6.73 37.19 22.75
C ALA A 60 7.40 37.21 21.36
N ASN A 61 8.39 38.07 21.15
CA ASN A 61 9.17 38.14 19.91
C ASN A 61 10.07 36.89 19.73
N LEU A 62 10.75 36.43 20.78
CA LEU A 62 11.54 35.19 20.73
C LEU A 62 10.64 33.97 20.44
N MET A 63 9.47 33.90 21.06
CA MET A 63 8.49 32.84 20.80
C MET A 63 7.97 32.86 19.37
N ALA A 64 7.61 34.04 18.85
CA ALA A 64 7.17 34.19 17.46
C ALA A 64 8.27 33.79 16.47
N ARG A 65 9.51 34.21 16.70
CA ARG A 65 10.66 33.88 15.86
C ARG A 65 11.00 32.39 15.90
N ALA A 66 10.91 31.76 17.07
CA ALA A 66 11.13 30.33 17.22
C ALA A 66 10.05 29.51 16.48
N ARG A 67 8.78 29.95 16.52
CA ARG A 67 7.68 29.31 15.78
C ARG A 67 7.88 29.43 14.27
N LEU A 68 8.15 30.64 13.77
CA LEU A 68 8.44 30.86 12.35
C LEU A 68 9.65 30.07 11.87
N GLY A 69 10.73 30.03 12.65
CA GLY A 69 11.91 29.24 12.29
C GLY A 69 11.65 27.73 12.32
N LEU A 70 10.73 27.26 13.17
CA LEU A 70 10.31 25.86 13.19
C LEU A 70 9.41 25.54 11.98
N GLU A 71 8.47 26.41 11.62
CA GLU A 71 7.63 26.28 10.43
C GLU A 71 8.49 26.22 9.17
N GLU A 72 9.43 27.15 9.01
CA GLU A 72 10.38 27.16 7.88
C GLU A 72 11.25 25.90 7.85
N ALA A 73 11.70 25.41 9.01
CA ALA A 73 12.46 24.17 9.09
C ALA A 73 11.62 22.93 8.76
N LEU A 74 10.32 22.93 9.07
CA LEU A 74 9.37 21.86 8.72
C LEU A 74 9.05 21.86 7.22
N ASP A 75 8.85 23.04 6.62
CA ASP A 75 8.60 23.20 5.19
C ASP A 75 9.83 22.85 4.34
N ALA A 76 11.03 23.07 4.89
CA ALA A 76 12.29 22.66 4.26
C ALA A 76 12.57 21.14 4.38
N VAL A 77 11.75 20.37 5.11
CA VAL A 77 11.86 18.91 5.12
C VAL A 77 11.34 18.40 3.78
N PRO A 78 12.18 17.74 2.95
CA PRO A 78 11.73 17.18 1.68
C PRO A 78 10.58 16.19 1.92
N GLU A 79 9.57 16.20 1.04
CA GLU A 79 8.48 15.23 1.06
C GLU A 79 9.02 13.82 0.79
N ASP A 80 9.35 13.11 1.87
CA ASP A 80 9.83 11.74 1.78
C ASP A 80 8.74 10.84 1.18
N HIS A 81 9.03 10.30 -0.02
CA HIS A 81 8.28 9.19 -0.62
C HIS A 81 7.98 8.11 0.43
N TRP A 82 6.78 7.54 0.36
CA TRP A 82 6.21 6.66 1.39
C TRP A 82 7.10 5.48 1.80
N TRP A 83 7.97 4.99 0.92
CA TRP A 83 8.97 3.96 1.20
C TRP A 83 10.04 4.39 2.22
N VAL A 84 10.44 5.66 2.19
CA VAL A 84 11.41 6.25 3.16
C VAL A 84 10.75 6.42 4.52
N ARG A 85 9.46 6.81 4.55
CA ARG A 85 8.64 6.88 5.79
C ARG A 85 8.41 5.49 6.40
N ALA A 86 8.15 4.47 5.58
CA ALA A 86 8.05 3.09 6.03
C ALA A 86 9.38 2.59 6.64
N GLY A 87 10.52 2.88 5.99
CA GLY A 87 11.85 2.54 6.51
C GLY A 87 12.22 3.26 7.81
N ARG A 88 11.84 4.54 7.98
CA ARG A 88 12.06 5.30 9.22
C ARG A 88 11.20 4.80 10.38
N ARG A 89 9.91 4.48 10.15
CA ARG A 89 9.02 3.88 11.17
C ARG A 89 9.60 2.56 11.67
N ILE A 90 10.02 1.68 10.77
CA ILE A 90 10.63 0.40 11.13
C ILE A 90 11.88 0.59 12.01
N ARG A 91 12.74 1.59 11.74
CA ARG A 91 13.91 1.87 12.59
C ARG A 91 13.53 2.46 13.96
N LEU A 92 12.58 3.38 14.02
CA LEU A 92 12.15 4.02 15.27
C LEU A 92 11.39 3.03 16.17
N ASP A 93 10.58 2.15 15.58
CA ASP A 93 9.88 1.09 16.29
C ASP A 93 10.84 0.00 16.78
N ALA A 94 11.90 -0.32 16.01
CA ALA A 94 12.95 -1.25 16.44
C ALA A 94 13.69 -0.77 17.70
N VAL A 95 13.85 0.54 17.91
CA VAL A 95 14.46 1.11 19.11
C VAL A 95 13.49 1.07 20.32
N ARG A 96 12.17 1.12 20.09
CA ARG A 96 11.14 1.01 21.16
C ARG A 96 10.73 -0.42 21.49
N LEU A 97 11.00 -1.38 20.60
CA LEU A 97 10.76 -2.81 20.81
C LEU A 97 11.62 -3.43 21.93
N GLY A 98 12.66 -2.74 22.38
CA GLY A 98 13.54 -3.19 23.46
C GLY A 98 12.92 -3.15 24.87
N SER A 99 11.79 -2.46 25.09
CA SER A 99 11.27 -2.21 26.45
C SER A 99 9.89 -2.79 26.77
N VAL A 100 9.21 -3.49 25.85
CA VAL A 100 7.87 -4.06 26.11
C VAL A 100 7.72 -5.49 25.56
N PRO A 101 7.80 -6.54 26.40
CA PRO A 101 7.79 -7.94 25.93
C PRO A 101 6.45 -8.39 25.33
N VAL A 102 5.35 -7.73 25.70
CA VAL A 102 4.00 -8.05 25.19
C VAL A 102 3.82 -7.57 23.74
N MET A 103 4.37 -6.41 23.38
CA MET A 103 4.30 -5.89 22.01
C MET A 103 5.13 -6.72 21.02
N ALA A 104 6.29 -7.24 21.46
CA ALA A 104 7.12 -8.11 20.62
C ALA A 104 6.37 -9.40 20.23
N SER A 105 5.61 -9.99 21.16
CA SER A 105 4.80 -11.18 20.89
C SER A 105 3.65 -10.89 19.93
N ALA A 106 2.95 -9.76 20.12
CA ALA A 106 1.86 -9.33 19.23
C ALA A 106 2.37 -9.01 17.81
N LEU A 107 3.53 -8.35 17.69
CA LEU A 107 4.16 -8.06 16.40
C LEU A 107 4.69 -9.33 15.72
N LEU A 108 5.16 -10.32 16.49
CA LEU A 108 5.58 -11.60 15.94
C LEU A 108 4.38 -12.41 15.43
N VAL A 109 3.25 -12.41 16.15
CA VAL A 109 2.00 -13.05 15.69
C VAL A 109 1.45 -12.31 14.47
N ALA A 110 1.40 -10.99 14.48
CA ALA A 110 0.94 -10.18 13.34
C ALA A 110 1.88 -10.32 12.14
N GLY A 111 3.20 -10.36 12.37
CA GLY A 111 4.21 -10.57 11.34
C GLY A 111 4.20 -11.97 10.76
N LEU A 112 3.98 -13.01 11.57
CA LEU A 112 3.76 -14.39 11.10
C LEU A 112 2.44 -14.53 10.35
N ALA A 113 1.38 -13.84 10.79
CA ALA A 113 0.10 -13.84 10.09
C ALA A 113 0.18 -13.12 8.75
N ALA A 114 0.78 -11.92 8.70
CA ALA A 114 0.96 -11.15 7.48
C ALA A 114 1.97 -11.81 6.53
N GLY A 115 3.11 -12.27 7.04
CA GLY A 115 4.11 -13.01 6.28
C GLY A 115 3.61 -14.38 5.83
N GLY A 116 2.81 -15.06 6.66
CA GLY A 116 2.12 -16.30 6.32
C GLY A 116 1.05 -16.10 5.27
N TYR A 117 0.29 -15.01 5.31
CA TYR A 117 -0.73 -14.68 4.32
C TYR A 117 -0.11 -14.24 2.98
N GLY A 118 0.90 -13.36 3.01
CA GLY A 118 1.64 -12.96 1.80
C GLY A 118 2.43 -14.12 1.19
N GLY A 119 3.08 -14.92 2.02
CA GLY A 119 3.77 -16.15 1.62
C GLY A 119 2.82 -17.24 1.13
N TYR A 120 1.62 -17.34 1.69
CA TYR A 120 0.56 -18.22 1.18
C TYR A 120 0.10 -17.75 -0.20
N ARG A 121 -0.18 -16.47 -0.43
CA ARG A 121 -0.53 -15.98 -1.78
C ARG A 121 0.58 -16.29 -2.79
N LEU A 122 1.80 -15.81 -2.55
CA LEU A 122 2.95 -16.03 -3.45
C LEU A 122 3.28 -17.52 -3.63
N GLY A 123 3.23 -18.28 -2.54
CA GLY A 123 3.49 -19.72 -2.53
C GLY A 123 2.43 -20.50 -3.28
N VAL A 124 1.15 -20.11 -3.16
CA VAL A 124 0.04 -20.69 -3.90
C VAL A 124 0.17 -20.43 -5.41
N HIS A 125 0.60 -19.23 -5.83
CA HIS A 125 0.94 -19.00 -7.25
C HIS A 125 2.06 -19.93 -7.72
N LYS A 126 3.13 -20.07 -6.94
CA LYS A 126 4.29 -20.90 -7.31
C LYS A 126 3.99 -22.41 -7.31
N LEU A 127 3.30 -22.91 -6.29
CA LEU A 127 2.86 -24.31 -6.20
C LEU A 127 1.85 -24.65 -7.29
N ARG A 128 0.92 -23.74 -7.61
CA ARG A 128 -0.03 -23.94 -8.72
C ARG A 128 0.67 -23.90 -10.08
N GLN A 129 1.65 -23.03 -10.28
CA GLN A 129 2.49 -23.03 -11.48
C GLN A 129 3.29 -24.35 -11.62
N GLU A 130 3.85 -24.87 -10.52
CA GLU A 130 4.58 -26.14 -10.53
C GLU A 130 3.64 -27.34 -10.77
N GLN A 131 2.47 -27.37 -10.11
CA GLN A 131 1.44 -28.37 -10.36
C GLN A 131 0.94 -28.33 -11.80
N ALA A 132 0.72 -27.14 -12.34
CA ALA A 132 0.29 -27.00 -13.71
C ALA A 132 1.40 -27.41 -14.69
N ARG A 133 2.67 -27.00 -14.48
CA ARG A 133 3.81 -27.51 -15.28
C ARG A 133 3.91 -29.03 -15.28
N MET A 134 3.64 -29.70 -14.16
CA MET A 134 3.64 -31.16 -14.08
C MET A 134 2.48 -31.80 -14.86
N ILE A 135 1.27 -31.25 -14.78
CA ILE A 135 0.11 -31.72 -15.55
C ILE A 135 0.34 -31.51 -17.06
N LEU A 136 0.93 -30.38 -17.44
CA LEU A 136 1.14 -29.99 -18.84
C LEU A 136 2.21 -30.80 -19.57
N ARG A 137 3.17 -31.41 -18.85
CA ARG A 137 4.17 -32.30 -19.45
C ARG A 137 3.56 -33.59 -20.04
N SER A 138 2.30 -33.86 -19.73
CA SER A 138 1.56 -35.05 -20.17
C SER A 138 0.54 -34.81 -21.30
N LEU A 139 0.31 -33.55 -21.72
CA LEU A 139 -0.69 -33.22 -22.74
C LEU A 139 -0.02 -32.90 -24.09
N PRO A 140 -0.46 -33.52 -25.20
CA PRO A 140 0.04 -33.20 -26.53
C PRO A 140 -0.59 -31.87 -27.00
N ILE A 141 0.11 -30.76 -26.83
CA ILE A 141 -0.32 -29.43 -27.30
C ILE A 141 0.63 -28.96 -28.40
N GLN A 142 0.07 -28.45 -29.49
CA GLN A 142 0.83 -27.84 -30.59
C GLN A 142 1.19 -26.41 -30.19
N THR A 143 2.48 -26.12 -30.07
CA THR A 143 2.99 -24.77 -29.84
C THR A 143 3.06 -24.03 -31.17
N VAL A 144 2.30 -22.94 -31.30
CA VAL A 144 2.39 -22.05 -32.47
C VAL A 144 3.21 -20.84 -32.04
N LYS A 145 4.40 -20.69 -32.64
CA LYS A 145 5.24 -19.50 -32.42
C LYS A 145 4.58 -18.33 -33.16
N SER A 146 4.25 -17.24 -32.46
CA SER A 146 3.67 -16.06 -33.12
C SER A 146 4.69 -15.52 -34.14
N VAL A 147 4.26 -15.40 -35.39
CA VAL A 147 5.03 -14.70 -36.43
C VAL A 147 4.58 -13.25 -36.39
N PRO A 148 5.47 -12.28 -36.15
CA PRO A 148 5.07 -10.88 -36.13
C PRO A 148 4.54 -10.49 -37.50
N ALA A 149 3.31 -9.97 -37.53
CA ALA A 149 2.69 -9.44 -38.73
C ALA A 149 3.40 -8.15 -39.17
N ALA A 150 4.53 -8.29 -39.85
CA ALA A 150 5.08 -7.22 -40.68
C ALA A 150 4.37 -7.28 -42.04
N ALA A 151 3.28 -6.51 -42.19
CA ALA A 151 2.65 -6.32 -43.50
C ALA A 151 2.05 -4.91 -43.62
N GLN A 152 2.87 -4.02 -44.17
CA GLN A 152 2.56 -3.06 -45.23
C GLN A 152 1.18 -2.36 -45.16
N VAL A 153 1.23 -1.11 -44.69
CA VAL A 153 0.24 -0.08 -45.01
C VAL A 153 0.37 0.23 -46.50
N THR A 154 -0.60 -0.22 -47.29
CA THR A 154 -0.93 0.41 -48.58
C THR A 154 -2.37 0.87 -48.53
N ASP A 155 -2.49 2.18 -48.66
CA ASP A 155 -3.65 3.01 -48.96
C ASP A 155 -4.72 2.33 -49.84
N ALA A 156 -5.98 2.34 -49.37
CA ALA A 156 -7.18 2.53 -50.19
C ALA A 156 -8.47 2.47 -49.33
N SER A 157 -9.13 3.63 -49.29
CA SER A 157 -10.56 3.87 -49.51
C SER A 157 -11.63 3.07 -48.73
N GLU A 158 -12.49 3.86 -48.10
CA GLU A 158 -13.84 3.54 -47.66
C GLU A 158 -14.61 2.65 -48.64
N THR A 159 -15.17 1.55 -48.15
CA THR A 159 -16.49 1.01 -48.52
C THR A 159 -16.94 0.03 -47.43
N GLU A 160 -18.09 0.33 -46.85
CA GLU A 160 -18.83 -0.56 -45.96
C GLU A 160 -19.29 -1.83 -46.72
N ASP A 161 -19.45 -2.90 -45.95
CA ASP A 161 -20.19 -4.13 -46.26
C ASP A 161 -19.45 -5.28 -46.97
N ALA A 162 -18.68 -6.03 -46.18
CA ALA A 162 -18.59 -7.48 -46.32
C ALA A 162 -18.14 -8.10 -44.99
N ARG A 163 -18.96 -8.97 -44.41
CA ARG A 163 -18.61 -9.87 -43.30
C ARG A 163 -17.48 -10.81 -43.72
N GLY A 164 -16.25 -10.35 -43.62
CA GLY A 164 -15.04 -11.17 -43.68
C GLY A 164 -14.66 -11.64 -42.28
N ILE A 165 -15.22 -12.78 -41.86
CA ILE A 165 -14.73 -13.48 -40.68
C ILE A 165 -13.36 -14.06 -41.07
N ASP A 166 -12.29 -13.51 -40.52
CA ASP A 166 -10.94 -14.05 -40.62
C ASP A 166 -10.89 -15.43 -39.90
N PRO A 167 -10.67 -16.54 -40.61
CA PRO A 167 -10.70 -17.89 -40.05
C PRO A 167 -9.49 -18.21 -39.15
N ALA A 168 -8.42 -17.39 -39.16
CA ALA A 168 -7.35 -17.48 -38.16
C ALA A 168 -7.74 -16.81 -36.82
N ARG A 169 -8.82 -16.00 -36.83
CA ARG A 169 -9.46 -15.39 -35.65
C ARG A 169 -10.67 -16.20 -35.15
N ALA A 170 -10.79 -17.46 -35.57
CA ALA A 170 -11.93 -18.32 -35.30
C ALA A 170 -12.10 -18.65 -33.80
N GLN A 171 -13.22 -18.18 -33.23
CA GLN A 171 -13.90 -18.63 -32.01
C GLN A 171 -13.02 -19.31 -30.96
N ILE A 172 -12.20 -18.50 -30.28
CA ILE A 172 -11.60 -18.89 -29.00
C ILE A 172 -12.76 -19.07 -28.01
N ALA A 173 -12.93 -20.28 -27.50
CA ALA A 173 -14.01 -20.59 -26.56
C ALA A 173 -13.73 -20.01 -25.17
N ASN A 174 -12.49 -20.17 -24.70
CA ASN A 174 -11.99 -19.55 -23.47
C ASN A 174 -10.47 -19.70 -23.34
N VAL A 175 -9.87 -18.86 -22.51
CA VAL A 175 -8.50 -19.06 -22.02
C VAL A 175 -8.54 -20.07 -20.88
N SER A 176 -7.78 -21.16 -21.02
CA SER A 176 -7.75 -22.25 -20.04
C SER A 176 -6.67 -22.04 -18.99
N GLN A 177 -5.53 -21.46 -19.37
CA GLN A 177 -4.39 -21.31 -18.49
C GLN A 177 -3.41 -20.24 -18.99
N ILE A 178 -2.80 -19.51 -18.05
CA ILE A 178 -1.71 -18.59 -18.31
C ILE A 178 -0.50 -19.06 -17.49
N LEU A 179 0.67 -19.06 -18.11
CA LEU A 179 1.94 -19.33 -17.45
C LEU A 179 2.86 -18.15 -17.70
N HIS A 180 3.41 -17.59 -16.63
CA HIS A 180 4.32 -16.47 -16.72
C HIS A 180 5.40 -16.61 -15.64
N ASN A 181 6.60 -16.10 -15.93
CA ASN A 181 7.67 -16.01 -14.94
C ASN A 181 7.71 -14.57 -14.41
N PRO A 182 7.69 -14.34 -13.09
CA PRO A 182 7.74 -12.98 -12.52
C PRO A 182 8.93 -12.12 -13.00
N ASN A 183 10.01 -12.76 -13.44
CA ASN A 183 11.23 -12.08 -13.89
C ASN A 183 11.35 -11.96 -15.41
N SER A 184 10.30 -12.27 -16.18
CA SER A 184 10.31 -12.24 -17.64
C SER A 184 9.01 -11.66 -18.18
N ASP A 185 9.13 -10.92 -19.28
CA ASP A 185 7.99 -10.45 -20.06
C ASP A 185 7.43 -11.53 -20.98
N GLU A 186 7.94 -12.76 -20.94
CA GLU A 186 7.42 -13.88 -21.72
C GLU A 186 6.31 -14.62 -20.97
N VAL A 187 5.25 -14.91 -21.72
CA VAL A 187 4.08 -15.66 -21.23
C VAL A 187 3.71 -16.76 -22.22
N GLU A 188 3.23 -17.86 -21.69
CA GLU A 188 2.57 -18.91 -22.44
C GLU A 188 1.08 -18.89 -22.11
N VAL A 189 0.24 -18.68 -23.12
CA VAL A 189 -1.22 -18.65 -22.96
C VAL A 189 -1.81 -19.86 -23.67
N ARG A 190 -2.51 -20.69 -22.90
CA ARG A 190 -3.25 -21.86 -23.40
C ARG A 190 -4.73 -21.54 -23.49
N PHE A 191 -5.33 -21.85 -24.62
CA PHE A 191 -6.73 -21.55 -24.89
C PHE A 191 -7.41 -22.69 -25.63
N ASN A 192 -8.72 -22.79 -25.45
CA ASN A 192 -9.54 -23.78 -26.10
C ASN A 192 -10.19 -23.19 -27.35
N ARG A 193 -10.08 -23.97 -28.43
CA ARG A 193 -10.88 -23.86 -29.66
C ARG A 193 -11.31 -25.29 -30.02
N LEU A 194 -11.66 -25.56 -31.28
CA LEU A 194 -11.94 -26.94 -31.74
C LEU A 194 -10.82 -27.94 -31.36
N VAL A 195 -9.57 -27.48 -31.32
CA VAL A 195 -8.40 -28.22 -30.81
C VAL A 195 -7.60 -27.30 -29.87
N PRO A 196 -7.34 -27.67 -28.61
CA PRO A 196 -6.55 -26.85 -27.68
C PRO A 196 -5.20 -26.41 -28.27
N GLU A 197 -4.86 -25.14 -28.08
CA GLU A 197 -3.62 -24.52 -28.58
C GLU A 197 -2.92 -23.73 -27.48
N SER A 198 -1.63 -23.44 -27.72
CA SER A 198 -0.87 -22.48 -26.93
C SER A 198 -0.09 -21.51 -27.81
N VAL A 199 0.02 -20.28 -27.32
CA VAL A 199 0.87 -19.22 -27.89
C VAL A 199 1.87 -18.80 -26.83
N GLU A 200 3.14 -18.71 -27.24
CA GLU A 200 4.26 -18.24 -26.41
C GLU A 200 4.82 -16.95 -27.02
N GLY A 201 5.06 -15.94 -26.18
CA GLY A 201 5.61 -14.68 -26.64
C GLY A 201 5.65 -13.61 -25.56
N SER A 202 5.99 -12.38 -25.97
CA SER A 202 6.02 -11.25 -25.06
C SER A 202 4.61 -10.84 -24.64
N ILE A 203 4.45 -10.44 -23.39
CA ILE A 203 3.24 -9.83 -22.85
C ILE A 203 2.78 -8.60 -23.65
N ASN A 204 3.71 -7.94 -24.36
CA ASN A 204 3.46 -6.79 -25.22
C ASN A 204 2.95 -7.15 -26.62
N ASP A 205 2.93 -8.44 -26.99
CA ASP A 205 2.38 -8.93 -28.25
C ASP A 205 0.85 -8.66 -28.29
N PRO A 206 0.32 -8.01 -29.34
CA PRO A 206 -1.10 -7.72 -29.46
C PRO A 206 -1.99 -8.97 -29.42
N ASP A 207 -1.52 -10.12 -29.91
CA ASP A 207 -2.29 -11.37 -29.89
C ASP A 207 -2.39 -11.94 -28.46
N ILE A 208 -1.28 -11.89 -27.72
CA ILE A 208 -1.24 -12.27 -26.30
C ILE A 208 -2.11 -11.31 -25.48
N ARG A 209 -2.01 -10.00 -25.72
CA ARG A 209 -2.86 -9.00 -25.04
C ARG A 209 -4.34 -9.30 -25.23
N ARG A 210 -4.75 -9.67 -26.44
CA ARG A 210 -6.15 -10.05 -26.71
C ARG A 210 -6.58 -11.29 -25.91
N LEU A 211 -5.71 -12.30 -25.81
CA LEU A 211 -5.98 -13.47 -24.98
C LEU A 211 -6.07 -13.11 -23.50
N LEU A 212 -5.20 -12.23 -22.99
CA LEU A 212 -5.26 -11.76 -21.60
C LEU A 212 -6.59 -11.03 -21.33
N LEU A 213 -7.04 -10.16 -22.24
CA LEU A 213 -8.34 -9.49 -22.15
C LEU A 213 -9.51 -10.50 -22.10
N LEU A 214 -9.48 -11.54 -22.95
CA LEU A 214 -10.46 -12.63 -22.87
C LEU A 214 -10.38 -13.40 -21.54
N GLY A 215 -9.19 -13.48 -20.94
CA GLY A 215 -8.99 -14.11 -19.64
C GLY A 215 -9.59 -13.32 -18.48
N VAL A 216 -9.63 -11.98 -18.54
CA VAL A 216 -10.31 -11.13 -17.53
C VAL A 216 -11.79 -11.48 -17.44
N GLU A 217 -12.43 -11.71 -18.60
CA GLU A 217 -13.85 -12.05 -18.69
C GLU A 217 -14.13 -13.56 -18.49
N SER A 218 -13.22 -14.34 -17.88
CA SER A 218 -13.36 -15.80 -17.73
C SER A 218 -14.10 -16.19 -16.43
N PRO A 219 -15.43 -16.40 -16.42
CA PRO A 219 -16.17 -16.68 -15.18
C PRO A 219 -15.78 -18.03 -14.56
N GLN A 220 -15.38 -18.99 -15.40
CA GLN A 220 -15.15 -20.38 -14.97
C GLN A 220 -13.77 -20.61 -14.36
N ASN A 221 -12.81 -19.68 -14.51
CA ASN A 221 -11.45 -19.88 -14.05
C ASN A 221 -10.91 -18.64 -13.31
N PRO A 222 -11.05 -18.61 -11.96
CA PRO A 222 -10.53 -17.52 -11.14
C PRO A 222 -9.03 -17.29 -11.29
N MET A 223 -8.25 -18.35 -11.52
CA MET A 223 -6.80 -18.25 -11.69
C MET A 223 -6.43 -17.52 -12.98
N VAL A 224 -7.15 -17.82 -14.07
CA VAL A 224 -6.95 -17.10 -15.34
C VAL A 224 -7.33 -15.63 -15.21
N ARG A 225 -8.41 -15.29 -14.49
CA ARG A 225 -8.76 -13.89 -14.26
C ARG A 225 -7.68 -13.15 -13.47
N ASP A 226 -7.21 -13.73 -12.38
CA ASP A 226 -6.17 -13.14 -11.53
C ASP A 226 -4.86 -12.95 -12.29
N ASP A 227 -4.37 -13.99 -12.99
CA ASP A 227 -3.17 -13.90 -13.82
C ASP A 227 -3.34 -12.87 -14.95
N SER A 228 -4.49 -12.83 -15.62
CA SER A 228 -4.78 -11.85 -16.67
C SER A 228 -4.76 -10.41 -16.14
N VAL A 229 -5.46 -10.14 -15.04
CA VAL A 229 -5.54 -8.80 -14.45
C VAL A 229 -4.19 -8.36 -13.92
N ASP A 230 -3.45 -9.22 -13.23
CA ASP A 230 -2.10 -8.92 -12.73
C ASP A 230 -1.11 -8.59 -13.86
N LEU A 231 -1.12 -9.38 -14.94
CA LEU A 231 -0.27 -9.16 -16.12
C LEU A 231 -0.64 -7.85 -16.84
N LEU A 232 -1.92 -7.57 -17.02
CA LEU A 232 -2.39 -6.32 -17.64
C LEU A 232 -2.13 -5.09 -16.76
N ALA A 233 -2.27 -5.21 -15.44
CA ALA A 233 -1.99 -4.15 -14.48
C ALA A 233 -0.51 -3.73 -14.53
N ARG A 234 0.41 -4.71 -14.55
CA ARG A 234 1.86 -4.45 -14.71
C ARG A 234 2.18 -3.72 -16.00
N GLN A 235 1.51 -4.03 -17.11
CA GLN A 235 1.67 -3.25 -18.36
C GLN A 235 1.22 -1.81 -18.20
N CYS A 236 0.15 -1.57 -17.45
CA CYS A 236 -0.37 -0.24 -17.22
C CYS A 236 0.58 0.60 -16.36
N GLU A 237 1.18 0.00 -15.35
CA GLU A 237 2.22 0.63 -14.52
C GLU A 237 3.45 1.04 -15.35
N MET A 238 3.83 0.23 -16.35
CA MET A 238 4.91 0.53 -17.30
C MET A 238 4.52 1.56 -18.38
N GLY A 239 3.29 2.09 -18.35
CA GLY A 239 2.82 3.09 -19.32
C GLY A 239 2.38 2.52 -20.67
N HIS A 240 2.20 1.20 -20.78
CA HIS A 240 1.73 0.53 -21.99
C HIS A 240 0.19 0.52 -22.15
N CYS A 241 -0.55 1.11 -21.21
CA CYS A 241 -2.00 1.26 -21.26
C CYS A 241 -2.48 2.62 -21.76
N LYS A 242 -1.82 3.15 -22.80
CA LYS A 242 -2.30 4.34 -23.52
C LYS A 242 -3.66 4.06 -24.17
N GLU A 243 -3.82 2.84 -24.69
CA GLU A 243 -5.07 2.35 -25.27
C GLU A 243 -6.12 2.09 -24.17
N GLY A 244 -7.35 2.56 -24.39
CA GLY A 244 -8.43 2.43 -23.40
C GLY A 244 -8.94 1.01 -23.18
N ALA A 245 -8.59 0.03 -24.03
CA ALA A 245 -9.11 -1.33 -23.91
C ALA A 245 -8.65 -2.02 -22.63
N ILE A 246 -7.37 -1.90 -22.28
CA ILE A 246 -6.83 -2.49 -21.04
C ILE A 246 -7.41 -1.75 -19.83
N ARG A 247 -7.45 -0.41 -19.86
CA ARG A 247 -8.04 0.37 -18.75
C ARG A 247 -9.51 0.01 -18.52
N ARG A 248 -10.29 -0.18 -19.59
CA ARG A 248 -11.69 -0.64 -19.48
C ARG A 248 -11.80 -2.02 -18.85
N ALA A 249 -10.96 -2.98 -19.27
CA ALA A 249 -10.96 -4.31 -18.68
C ALA A 249 -10.58 -4.29 -17.19
N LEU A 250 -9.60 -3.46 -16.79
CA LEU A 250 -9.26 -3.27 -15.38
C LEU A 250 -10.40 -2.61 -14.59
N MET A 251 -11.06 -1.59 -15.14
CA MET A 251 -12.24 -0.98 -14.50
C MET A 251 -13.41 -1.96 -14.38
N GLU A 252 -13.58 -2.86 -15.34
CA GLU A 252 -14.60 -3.92 -15.30
C GLU A 252 -14.28 -4.97 -14.23
N ALA A 253 -13.03 -5.42 -14.16
CA ALA A 253 -12.56 -6.32 -13.10
C ALA A 253 -12.73 -5.68 -11.71
N LEU A 254 -12.39 -4.40 -11.59
CA LEU A 254 -12.57 -3.62 -10.36
C LEU A 254 -14.04 -3.55 -9.95
N ARG A 255 -14.98 -3.40 -10.89
CA ARG A 255 -16.40 -3.29 -10.57
C ARG A 255 -17.08 -4.63 -10.25
N TYR A 256 -16.66 -5.72 -10.90
CA TYR A 256 -17.46 -6.96 -10.91
C TYR A 256 -16.72 -8.22 -10.43
N ASP A 257 -15.39 -8.22 -10.30
CA ASP A 257 -14.70 -9.44 -9.84
C ASP A 257 -15.03 -9.69 -8.35
N HIS A 258 -15.35 -10.95 -8.06
CA HIS A 258 -15.71 -11.37 -6.71
C HIS A 258 -14.48 -11.45 -5.80
N ASP A 259 -13.28 -11.68 -6.35
CA ASP A 259 -12.06 -11.80 -5.58
C ASP A 259 -11.46 -10.41 -5.28
N PRO A 260 -11.34 -10.02 -3.99
CA PRO A 260 -10.78 -8.71 -3.62
C PRO A 260 -9.32 -8.56 -4.06
N GLY A 261 -8.56 -9.65 -4.18
CA GLY A 261 -7.20 -9.64 -4.71
C GLY A 261 -7.14 -9.22 -6.17
N VAL A 262 -8.10 -9.67 -6.99
CA VAL A 262 -8.20 -9.25 -8.40
C VAL A 262 -8.55 -7.77 -8.49
N ARG A 263 -9.49 -7.29 -7.65
CA ARG A 263 -9.84 -5.86 -7.59
C ARG A 263 -8.66 -5.00 -7.12
N MET A 264 -7.87 -5.48 -6.17
CA MET A 264 -6.62 -4.82 -5.75
C MET A 264 -5.60 -4.73 -6.89
N ASN A 265 -5.41 -5.80 -7.66
CA ASN A 265 -4.51 -5.78 -8.83
C ASN A 265 -5.00 -4.78 -9.89
N ALA A 266 -6.32 -4.70 -10.10
CA ALA A 266 -6.91 -3.71 -10.99
C ALA A 266 -6.66 -2.27 -10.52
N LEU A 267 -6.82 -1.99 -9.22
CA LEU A 267 -6.47 -0.67 -8.65
C LEU A 267 -5.00 -0.32 -8.87
N ALA A 268 -4.07 -1.25 -8.62
CA ALA A 268 -2.64 -1.01 -8.83
C ALA A 268 -2.32 -0.61 -10.29
N GLY A 269 -2.88 -1.33 -11.26
CA GLY A 269 -2.70 -1.00 -12.68
C GLY A 269 -3.32 0.35 -13.09
N LEU A 270 -4.38 0.78 -12.42
CA LEU A 270 -5.11 2.02 -12.73
C LEU A 270 -4.53 3.27 -12.06
N GLU A 271 -3.71 3.11 -11.01
CA GLU A 271 -3.11 4.21 -10.22
C GLU A 271 -2.47 5.32 -11.07
N PRO A 272 -1.64 5.04 -12.09
CA PRO A 272 -1.00 6.10 -12.87
C PRO A 272 -1.97 7.00 -13.66
N TYR A 273 -3.22 6.57 -13.81
CA TYR A 273 -4.21 7.22 -14.68
C TYR A 273 -5.27 8.01 -13.91
N VAL A 274 -5.34 7.91 -12.58
CA VAL A 274 -6.37 8.55 -11.74
C VAL A 274 -6.42 10.08 -11.93
N ALA A 275 -5.24 10.71 -12.06
CA ALA A 275 -5.13 12.16 -12.24
C ALA A 275 -5.69 12.64 -13.60
N ASN A 276 -5.48 11.86 -14.66
CA ASN A 276 -5.68 12.32 -16.04
C ASN A 276 -6.89 11.70 -16.73
N ASP A 277 -7.41 10.57 -16.23
CA ASP A 277 -8.55 9.86 -16.81
C ASP A 277 -9.76 9.92 -15.86
N THR A 278 -10.78 10.67 -16.27
CA THR A 278 -12.01 10.85 -15.49
C THR A 278 -12.79 9.55 -15.32
N GLN A 279 -12.71 8.61 -16.28
CA GLN A 279 -13.39 7.31 -16.15
C GLN A 279 -12.74 6.47 -15.06
N VAL A 280 -11.40 6.48 -15.02
CA VAL A 280 -10.63 5.79 -13.98
C VAL A 280 -10.92 6.41 -12.62
N ARG A 281 -10.89 7.74 -12.51
CA ARG A 281 -11.23 8.41 -11.26
C ARG A 281 -12.64 8.07 -10.76
N ASN A 282 -13.63 8.07 -11.65
CA ASN A 282 -15.00 7.68 -11.30
C ASN A 282 -15.08 6.21 -10.84
N ALA A 283 -14.34 5.29 -11.47
CA ALA A 283 -14.30 3.90 -11.05
C ALA A 283 -13.67 3.73 -9.65
N VAL A 284 -12.62 4.47 -9.35
CA VAL A 284 -11.98 4.49 -8.01
C VAL A 284 -12.92 5.08 -6.96
N LEU A 285 -13.66 6.15 -7.29
CA LEU A 285 -14.66 6.73 -6.40
C LEU A 285 -15.82 5.77 -6.10
N GLU A 286 -16.34 5.08 -7.12
CA GLU A 286 -17.37 4.04 -6.97
C GLU A 286 -16.86 2.89 -6.08
N THR A 287 -15.59 2.51 -6.24
CA THR A 287 -14.94 1.50 -5.39
C THR A 287 -14.87 1.96 -3.94
N LEU A 288 -14.45 3.21 -3.68
CA LEU A 288 -14.40 3.77 -2.33
C LEU A 288 -15.78 3.82 -1.67
N LEU A 289 -16.86 4.04 -2.43
CA LEU A 289 -18.22 4.09 -1.88
C LEU A 289 -18.82 2.70 -1.61
N HIS A 290 -18.51 1.70 -2.44
CA HIS A 290 -19.35 0.51 -2.55
C HIS A 290 -18.61 -0.82 -2.45
N ASP A 291 -17.27 -0.84 -2.44
CA ASP A 291 -16.55 -2.11 -2.34
C ASP A 291 -16.82 -2.78 -0.98
N ALA A 292 -17.15 -4.07 -1.01
CA ALA A 292 -17.43 -4.85 0.19
C ALA A 292 -16.19 -5.02 1.07
N ASP A 293 -14.98 -5.04 0.48
CA ASP A 293 -13.73 -5.26 1.20
C ASP A 293 -13.12 -3.92 1.64
N PRO A 294 -12.94 -3.68 2.96
CA PRO A 294 -12.38 -2.43 3.46
C PRO A 294 -10.93 -2.19 3.03
N VAL A 295 -10.15 -3.23 2.70
CA VAL A 295 -8.77 -3.07 2.20
C VAL A 295 -8.80 -2.46 0.80
N VAL A 296 -9.72 -2.89 -0.05
CA VAL A 296 -9.90 -2.33 -1.39
C VAL A 296 -10.34 -0.87 -1.31
N ARG A 297 -11.28 -0.54 -0.42
CA ARG A 297 -11.69 0.85 -0.18
C ARG A 297 -10.54 1.73 0.32
N ILE A 298 -9.72 1.24 1.26
CA ILE A 298 -8.54 1.96 1.74
C ILE A 298 -7.56 2.26 0.59
N GLN A 299 -7.32 1.30 -0.29
CA GLN A 299 -6.44 1.49 -1.44
C GLN A 299 -7.02 2.55 -2.40
N ALA A 300 -8.32 2.47 -2.69
CA ALA A 300 -9.00 3.46 -3.53
C ALA A 300 -8.89 4.87 -2.96
N MET A 301 -9.09 5.04 -1.65
CA MET A 301 -8.92 6.33 -0.97
C MET A 301 -7.50 6.91 -1.12
N GLN A 302 -6.47 6.07 -0.98
CA GLN A 302 -5.07 6.51 -1.12
C GLN A 302 -4.73 6.95 -2.54
N MET A 303 -5.31 6.29 -3.55
CA MET A 303 -5.11 6.66 -4.96
C MET A 303 -5.73 8.02 -5.32
N LEU A 304 -6.71 8.50 -4.53
CA LEU A 304 -7.39 9.77 -4.76
C LEU A 304 -6.70 10.98 -4.14
N THR A 305 -5.71 10.78 -3.26
CA THR A 305 -4.95 11.88 -2.63
C THR A 305 -4.38 12.90 -3.63
N PRO A 306 -3.81 12.52 -4.79
CA PRO A 306 -3.30 13.49 -5.76
C PRO A 306 -4.37 14.38 -6.43
N VAL A 307 -5.65 14.04 -6.27
CA VAL A 307 -6.80 14.71 -6.91
C VAL A 307 -7.85 15.14 -5.88
N GLU A 308 -7.45 15.34 -4.63
CA GLU A 308 -8.37 15.69 -3.52
C GLU A 308 -9.11 17.01 -3.71
N ALA A 309 -8.56 17.94 -4.50
CA ALA A 309 -9.22 19.19 -4.86
C ALA A 309 -10.39 19.03 -5.85
N ASP A 310 -10.57 17.86 -6.47
CA ASP A 310 -11.71 17.61 -7.37
C ASP A 310 -13.01 17.54 -6.56
N SER A 311 -14.00 18.36 -6.95
CA SER A 311 -15.32 18.41 -6.31
C SER A 311 -16.01 17.05 -6.15
N SER A 312 -15.84 16.14 -7.13
CA SER A 312 -16.41 14.78 -7.07
C SER A 312 -15.74 13.93 -6.00
N VAL A 313 -14.42 14.09 -5.82
CA VAL A 313 -13.65 13.41 -4.78
C VAL A 313 -14.06 13.92 -3.41
N ARG A 314 -14.19 15.25 -3.25
CA ARG A 314 -14.66 15.86 -1.99
C ARG A 314 -16.03 15.37 -1.57
N GLN A 315 -16.99 15.34 -2.50
CA GLN A 315 -18.34 14.85 -2.21
C GLN A 315 -18.35 13.40 -1.71
N VAL A 316 -17.51 12.55 -2.31
CA VAL A 316 -17.36 11.16 -1.86
C VAL A 316 -16.68 11.10 -0.48
N LEU A 317 -15.60 11.87 -0.26
CA LEU A 317 -14.92 11.93 1.04
C LEU A 317 -15.86 12.38 2.16
N GLU A 318 -16.73 13.38 1.91
CA GLU A 318 -17.77 13.80 2.85
C GLU A 318 -18.70 12.62 3.20
N THR A 319 -19.19 11.91 2.18
CA THR A 319 -20.06 10.75 2.38
C THR A 319 -19.37 9.65 3.21
N VAL A 320 -18.15 9.22 2.81
CA VAL A 320 -17.46 8.13 3.52
C VAL A 320 -16.94 8.53 4.89
N SER A 321 -16.69 9.82 5.16
CA SER A 321 -16.34 10.31 6.49
C SER A 321 -17.46 10.10 7.52
N MET A 322 -18.72 10.18 7.07
CA MET A 322 -19.90 10.03 7.92
C MET A 322 -20.42 8.60 7.96
N GLU A 323 -20.42 7.91 6.82
CA GLU A 323 -21.20 6.68 6.63
C GLU A 323 -20.36 5.39 6.53
N ASP A 324 -19.05 5.45 6.24
CA ASP A 324 -18.26 4.22 6.04
C ASP A 324 -18.17 3.41 7.34
N GLU A 325 -18.35 2.10 7.25
CA GLU A 325 -18.28 1.20 8.41
C GLU A 325 -16.88 1.16 9.05
N ASN A 326 -15.83 1.35 8.26
CA ASN A 326 -14.44 1.30 8.68
C ASN A 326 -14.00 2.63 9.33
N PRO A 327 -13.66 2.65 10.64
CA PRO A 327 -13.23 3.86 11.33
C PRO A 327 -12.00 4.54 10.72
N ARG A 328 -11.11 3.76 10.10
CA ARG A 328 -9.92 4.31 9.47
C ARG A 328 -10.26 5.12 8.22
N ILE A 329 -11.22 4.65 7.41
CA ILE A 329 -11.67 5.39 6.23
C ILE A 329 -12.30 6.69 6.70
N ARG A 330 -13.21 6.63 7.69
CA ARG A 330 -13.84 7.82 8.25
C ARG A 330 -12.84 8.88 8.70
N ASN A 331 -11.89 8.50 9.55
CA ASN A 331 -10.91 9.42 10.13
C ASN A 331 -9.97 10.02 9.06
N VAL A 332 -9.54 9.21 8.09
CA VAL A 332 -8.65 9.70 7.02
C VAL A 332 -9.42 10.65 6.10
N SER A 333 -10.66 10.34 5.76
CA SER A 333 -11.50 11.21 4.95
C SER A 333 -11.78 12.55 5.63
N GLU A 334 -12.10 12.56 6.93
CA GLU A 334 -12.25 13.79 7.73
C GLU A 334 -10.95 14.61 7.73
N GLN A 335 -9.82 13.95 8.00
CA GLN A 335 -8.51 14.60 7.99
C GLN A 335 -8.15 15.20 6.61
N LEU A 336 -8.51 14.56 5.50
CA LEU A 336 -8.28 15.10 4.15
C LEU A 336 -9.20 16.30 3.85
N LEU A 337 -10.44 16.30 4.35
CA LEU A 337 -11.37 17.41 4.20
C LEU A 337 -10.95 18.66 4.99
N GLU A 338 -10.29 18.49 6.14
CA GLU A 338 -9.80 19.57 7.01
C GLU A 338 -8.53 20.27 6.51
N GLN A 339 -7.71 19.58 5.70
CA GLN A 339 -6.37 20.06 5.31
C GLN A 339 -6.38 21.19 4.26
N GLU A 340 -7.52 21.52 3.65
CA GLU A 340 -7.59 22.58 2.64
C GLU A 340 -8.51 23.75 3.01
N PRO A 341 -8.09 25.00 2.76
CA PRO A 341 -8.88 26.18 3.09
C PRO A 341 -10.16 26.19 2.25
N GLN A 342 -11.30 26.42 2.91
CA GLN A 342 -12.56 26.64 2.22
C GLN A 342 -12.40 27.78 1.22
N VAL A 343 -12.56 27.47 -0.07
CA VAL A 343 -12.63 28.47 -1.14
C VAL A 343 -13.80 29.39 -0.79
N GLN A 344 -13.48 30.64 -0.45
CA GLN A 344 -14.45 31.72 -0.22
C GLN A 344 -15.07 32.20 -1.53
#